data_AF-A0A4Q6DUA5-F1
#
_entry.id   AF-A0A4Q6DUA5-F1
#
_cell.length_a   1.000
_cell.length_b   1.000
_cell.length_c   1.000
_cell.angle_alpha   90.00
_cell.angle_beta   90.00
_cell.angle_gamma   90.00
#
_symmetry.space_group_name_H-M   'P 1'
#
loop_
_entity.id
_entity.type
_entity.pdbx_description
1 polymer ?
#
loop_
_entity_poly.entity_id
_entity_poly.type
_entity_poly.pdbx_seq_one_letter_code
_entity_poly.pdbx_strand_id
1 'polypeptide(L)' 'QNLHKRFAYVDEHLAKGPYLMGETFTVADAYLFTILNWPRVVKFDVSAYKNLAAFHERVHGRPAVQEAMKAEGLK' A
#
# COMPACT_ATOMS: atom_id res chain seq x y z
N GLN A 1 -13.75 7.25 11.24
CA GLN A 1 -14.49 7.91 10.13
C GLN A 1 -13.58 8.53 9.07
N ASN A 2 -12.46 9.19 9.41
CA ASN A 2 -11.59 9.81 8.39
C ASN A 2 -10.77 8.84 7.53
N LEU A 3 -10.41 7.66 8.05
CA LEU A 3 -9.53 6.72 7.33
C LEU A 3 -10.21 6.10 6.10
N HIS A 4 -11.49 5.72 6.20
CA HIS A 4 -12.25 5.22 5.05
C HIS A 4 -12.31 6.21 3.89
N LYS A 5 -12.52 7.51 4.18
CA LYS A 5 -12.54 8.56 3.14
C LYS A 5 -11.18 8.70 2.45
N ARG A 6 -10.10 8.66 3.23
CA ARG A 6 -8.72 8.75 2.70
C ARG A 6 -8.36 7.54 1.86
N PHE A 7 -8.66 6.33 2.31
CA PHE A 7 -8.39 5.13 1.53
C PHE A 7 -9.28 5.01 0.29
N ALA A 8 -10.55 5.42 0.35
CA ALA A 8 -11.38 5.51 -0.86
C ALA A 8 -10.78 6.47 -1.89
N TYR A 9 -10.29 7.64 -1.46
CA TYR A 9 -9.63 8.59 -2.34
C TYR A 9 -8.35 8.02 -2.98
N VAL A 10 -7.51 7.35 -2.19
CA VAL A 10 -6.29 6.72 -2.70
C VAL A 10 -6.60 5.55 -3.64
N ASP A 11 -7.63 4.75 -3.33
CA ASP A 11 -8.10 3.66 -4.19
C ASP A 11 -8.58 4.16 -5.55
N GLU A 12 -9.32 5.27 -5.57
CA GLU A 12 -9.74 5.92 -6.82
C GLU A 12 -8.54 6.49 -7.59
N HIS A 13 -7.56 7.09 -6.90
CA HIS A 13 -6.35 7.59 -7.53
C HIS A 13 -5.53 6.46 -8.17
N LEU A 14 -5.38 5.34 -7.48
CA LEU A 14 -4.69 4.13 -7.98
C LEU A 14 -5.45 3.41 -9.09
N ALA A 15 -6.69 3.78 -9.41
CA ALA A 15 -7.37 3.30 -10.60
C ALA A 15 -6.70 3.80 -11.90
N LYS A 16 -5.91 4.88 -11.82
CA LYS A 16 -5.29 5.54 -12.99
C LYS A 16 -3.93 4.97 -13.37
N GLY A 17 -3.31 4.17 -12.51
CA GLY A 17 -1.97 3.65 -12.73
C GLY A 17 -1.46 2.79 -11.58
N PRO A 18 -0.35 2.06 -11.79
CA PRO A 18 0.14 1.07 -10.83
C PRO A 18 0.76 1.68 -9.56
N TYR A 19 1.16 2.96 -9.59
CA TYR A 19 1.77 3.67 -8.46
C TYR A 19 1.18 5.07 -8.31
N LEU A 20 1.46 5.73 -7.18
CA LEU A 20 0.92 7.05 -6.86
C LEU A 20 1.32 8.13 -7.86
N MET A 21 2.46 7.97 -8.53
CA MET A 21 3.00 8.91 -9.51
C MET A 21 2.98 8.37 -10.95
N GLY A 22 2.10 7.39 -11.24
CA GLY A 22 1.96 6.78 -12.57
C GLY A 22 2.66 5.42 -12.67
N GLU A 23 3.48 5.22 -13.70
CA GLU A 23 4.08 3.92 -14.03
C GLU A 23 5.35 3.58 -13.22
N THR A 24 5.97 4.59 -12.60
CA THR A 24 7.25 4.42 -11.91
C THR A 24 7.06 4.44 -10.40
N PHE A 25 7.64 3.45 -9.71
CA PHE A 25 7.68 3.41 -8.26
C PHE A 25 8.55 4.55 -7.69
N THR A 26 8.05 5.23 -6.67
CA THR A 26 8.70 6.36 -6.01
C THR A 26 8.73 6.20 -4.49
N VAL A 27 9.39 7.13 -3.80
CA VAL A 27 9.37 7.19 -2.33
C VAL A 27 7.96 7.33 -1.75
N ALA A 28 7.03 7.96 -2.48
CA ALA A 28 5.64 8.08 -2.03
C ALA A 28 4.98 6.70 -1.86
N ASP A 29 5.30 5.76 -2.76
CA ASP A 29 4.76 4.40 -2.76
C ASP A 29 5.34 3.58 -1.60
N ALA A 30 6.64 3.72 -1.34
CA ALA A 30 7.28 3.10 -0.18
C ALA A 30 6.59 3.56 1.12
N TYR A 31 6.31 4.86 1.23
CA TYR A 31 5.67 5.39 2.42
C TYR A 31 4.21 4.91 2.56
N LEU A 32 3.42 4.93 1.49
CA LEU A 32 2.06 4.37 1.53
C LEU A 32 2.07 2.89 1.92
N PHE A 33 3.00 2.09 1.40
CA PHE A 33 3.13 0.69 1.76
C PHE A 33 3.35 0.48 3.27
N THR A 34 4.22 1.28 3.89
CA THR A 34 4.42 1.21 5.36
C THR A 34 3.14 1.53 6.12
N ILE A 35 2.39 2.55 5.69
CA ILE A 35 1.08 2.91 6.27
C ILE A 35 0.07 1.78 6.11
N LEU A 36 0.11 1.03 5.01
CA LEU A 36 -0.77 -0.10 4.71
C LEU A 36 -0.36 -1.42 5.38
N ASN A 37 0.80 -1.48 6.05
CA ASN A 37 1.19 -2.62 6.89
C ASN A 37 0.71 -2.48 8.34
N TRP A 38 0.44 -1.26 8.81
CA TRP A 38 -0.15 -0.98 10.12
C TRP A 38 -1.65 -1.33 10.28
N PRO A 39 -2.51 -1.45 9.24
CA PRO A 39 -3.91 -1.86 9.35
C PRO A 39 -4.11 -3.25 9.96
N ARG A 40 -3.15 -4.19 9.78
CA ARG A 40 -3.17 -5.48 10.52
C ARG A 40 -3.03 -5.27 12.03
N VAL A 41 -2.28 -4.24 12.45
CA VAL A 41 -2.11 -3.84 13.85
C VAL A 41 -3.36 -3.13 14.38
N VAL A 42 -4.07 -2.35 13.55
CA VAL A 42 -5.27 -1.58 13.96
C VAL A 42 -6.62 -2.18 13.57
N LYS A 43 -6.65 -3.43 13.08
CA LYS A 43 -7.87 -4.17 12.67
C LYS A 43 -8.75 -3.41 11.67
N PHE A 44 -8.14 -2.73 10.71
CA PHE A 44 -8.86 -2.00 9.68
C PHE A 44 -8.86 -2.82 8.39
N ASP A 45 -10.06 -3.19 7.93
CA ASP A 45 -10.23 -3.95 6.70
C ASP A 45 -10.07 -3.05 5.47
N VAL A 46 -9.02 -3.32 4.70
CA VAL A 46 -8.75 -2.64 3.43
C VAL A 46 -9.22 -3.45 2.21
N SER A 47 -9.81 -4.64 2.41
CA SER A 47 -10.25 -5.53 1.31
C SER A 47 -11.33 -4.91 0.42
N ALA A 48 -12.07 -3.92 0.95
CA ALA A 48 -13.06 -3.16 0.19
C ALA A 48 -12.44 -2.26 -0.90
N TYR A 49 -11.13 -1.99 -0.85
CA TYR A 49 -10.42 -1.08 -1.75
C TYR A 49 -9.55 -1.88 -2.72
N LYS A 50 -10.10 -2.20 -3.90
CA LYS A 50 -9.50 -3.15 -4.85
C LYS A 50 -8.15 -2.68 -5.40
N ASN A 51 -8.03 -1.41 -5.78
CA ASN A 51 -6.80 -0.87 -6.35
C ASN A 51 -5.73 -0.68 -5.27
N LEU A 52 -6.15 -0.31 -4.06
CA LEU A 52 -5.27 -0.21 -2.90
C LEU A 52 -4.70 -1.58 -2.50
N ALA A 53 -5.53 -2.62 -2.52
CA ALA A 53 -5.09 -4.00 -2.29
C ALA A 53 -4.13 -4.47 -3.39
N ALA A 54 -4.44 -4.22 -4.66
CA ALA A 54 -3.57 -4.56 -5.79
C ALA A 54 -2.22 -3.81 -5.71
N PHE A 55 -2.23 -2.55 -5.29
CA PHE A 55 -1.02 -1.77 -5.02
C PHE A 55 -0.19 -2.39 -3.89
N HIS A 56 -0.83 -2.76 -2.77
CA HIS A 56 -0.15 -3.36 -1.63
C HIS A 56 0.58 -4.65 -2.02
N GLU A 57 -0.12 -5.56 -2.72
CA GLU A 57 0.48 -6.81 -3.22
C GLU A 57 1.63 -6.56 -4.20
N ARG A 58 1.47 -5.60 -5.12
CA ARG A 58 2.52 -5.23 -6.07
C ARG A 58 3.78 -4.73 -5.37
N VAL A 59 3.64 -3.84 -4.37
CA VAL A 59 4.78 -3.30 -3.64
C VAL A 59 5.38 -4.35 -2.71
N HIS A 60 4.56 -5.16 -2.06
CA HIS A 60 4.99 -6.29 -1.25
C HIS A 60 5.87 -7.25 -2.07
N GLY A 61 5.48 -7.58 -3.31
CA GLY A 61 6.24 -8.48 -4.18
C GLY A 61 7.60 -7.97 -4.67
N ARG A 62 7.99 -6.72 -4.39
CA ARG A 62 9.29 -6.18 -4.82
C ARG A 62 10.43 -6.81 -4.01
N PRO A 63 11.53 -7.29 -4.65
CA PRO A 63 12.64 -7.92 -3.93
C PRO A 63 13.22 -7.04 -2.81
N ALA A 64 13.44 -5.75 -3.08
CA ALA A 64 13.97 -4.83 -2.06
C ALA A 64 13.02 -4.61 -0.88
N VAL A 65 11.70 -4.68 -1.10
CA VAL A 65 10.70 -4.60 -0.03
C VAL A 65 10.74 -5.88 0.81
N GLN A 66 10.79 -7.04 0.17
CA GLN A 66 10.93 -8.33 0.88
C GLN A 66 12.21 -8.38 1.72
N GLU A 67 13.34 -7.92 1.20
CA GLU A 67 14.59 -7.86 1.98
C GLU A 67 14.49 -6.87 3.16
N ALA A 68 13.87 -5.71 2.98
CA ALA A 68 13.61 -4.78 4.09
C ALA A 68 12.70 -5.41 5.16
N MET A 69 11.62 -6.07 4.75
CA MET A 69 10.71 -6.76 5.68
C MET A 69 11.44 -7.83 6.48
N LYS A 70 12.28 -8.66 5.85
CA LYS A 70 13.11 -9.65 6.55
C LYS A 70 14.10 -9.00 7.51
N ALA A 71 14.77 -7.92 7.10
CA ALA A 71 15.74 -7.21 7.92
C ALA A 71 15.10 -6.58 9.18
N GLU A 72 13.84 -6.13 9.06
CA GLU A 72 13.05 -5.59 10.19
C GLU A 72 12.32 -6.67 11.01
N GLY A 73 12.48 -7.96 10.68
CA GLY A 73 11.83 -9.07 11.38
C GLY A 73 10.33 -9.24 11.07
N LEU A 74 9.87 -8.65 9.97
CA LEU A 74 8.50 -8.69 9.48
C LEU A 74 8.33 -9.75 8.37
N LYS A 75 7.10 -10.20 8.13
CA LYS A 75 6.73 -11.19 7.11
C LYS A 75 5.54 -10.73 6.28
#